data_AF-A0A0A2MCV8-F1
#
_entry.id   AF-A0A0A2MCV8-F1
#
_cell.length_a   1.000
_cell.length_b   1.000
_cell.length_c   1.000
_cell.angle_alpha   90.00
_cell.angle_beta   90.00
_cell.angle_gamma   90.00
#
_symmetry.space_group_name_H-M   'P 1'
#
loop_
_entity.id
_entity.type
_entity.pdbx_description
1 polymer ?
#
loop_
_entity_poly.entity_id
_entity_poly.type
_entity_poly.pdbx_seq_one_letter_code
_entity_poly.pdbx_strand_id
1 'polypeptide(L)'
;MNKFLFAFVLLFFTFLSVAQKKEMSYYFNQVIKNNYKDYGIKFNGSTINFRNQKDSTYLLQISINGSKKEATISDLKNRLLIKFDVDFDYKNISDLHKLSNSKLYTKVGYGKIKHFKNTREEFEFVNDTVTNKKIIHLTQFKNKTSKKIVNEHYYFFGKNQNLTNTSKKSLKHYLANKYNIIFENDENLEKILHLKDGKISSETEILYIEETDFNFTFKIDEVFPKHTNN
;
A
#
# COMPACT_ATOMS: atom_id res chain seq x y z
N MET A 1 -5.65 6.87 62.74
CA MET A 1 -4.75 6.14 61.82
C MET A 1 -5.43 5.63 60.53
N ASN A 2 -6.68 5.14 60.57
CA ASN A 2 -7.32 4.51 59.40
C ASN A 2 -7.63 5.43 58.20
N LYS A 3 -7.86 6.74 58.41
CA LYS A 3 -8.16 7.69 57.32
C LYS A 3 -6.94 8.01 56.44
N PHE A 4 -5.74 7.99 57.02
CA PHE A 4 -4.48 8.23 56.29
C PHE A 4 -4.13 7.05 55.39
N LEU A 5 -4.37 5.82 55.86
CA LEU A 5 -4.15 4.60 55.09
C LEU A 5 -5.08 4.56 53.85
N PHE A 6 -6.33 4.98 54.02
CA PHE A 6 -7.32 5.01 52.93
C PHE A 6 -6.97 6.05 51.85
N ALA A 7 -6.51 7.23 52.25
CA ALA A 7 -6.03 8.26 51.32
C ALA A 7 -4.77 7.80 50.55
N PHE A 8 -3.87 7.06 51.22
CA PHE A 8 -2.66 6.53 50.59
C PHE A 8 -2.96 5.43 49.56
N VAL A 9 -3.94 4.56 49.84
CA VAL A 9 -4.44 3.55 48.90
C VAL A 9 -5.09 4.19 47.67
N LEU A 10 -5.92 5.24 47.86
CA LEU A 10 -6.51 6.01 46.75
C LEU A 10 -5.45 6.70 45.87
N LEU A 11 -4.39 7.23 46.47
CA LEU A 11 -3.25 7.79 45.74
C LEU A 11 -2.51 6.72 44.93
N PHE A 12 -2.32 5.51 45.48
CA PHE A 12 -1.72 4.38 44.75
C PHE A 12 -2.58 3.93 43.55
N PHE A 13 -3.91 3.99 43.65
CA PHE A 13 -4.78 3.70 42.50
C PHE A 13 -4.72 4.75 41.39
N THR A 14 -4.38 6.01 41.70
CA THR A 14 -4.14 7.03 40.65
C THR A 14 -2.84 6.80 39.88
N PHE A 15 -1.84 6.12 40.47
CA PHE A 15 -0.63 5.69 39.75
C PHE A 15 -0.83 4.37 38.98
N LEU A 16 -1.90 3.62 39.27
CA LEU A 16 -2.31 2.43 38.52
C LEU A 16 -3.13 2.76 37.27
N SER A 17 -3.19 4.01 36.83
CA SER A 17 -3.44 4.32 35.42
C SER A 17 -2.23 3.88 34.58
N VAL A 18 -2.00 2.57 34.58
CA VAL A 18 -1.10 1.87 33.68
C VAL A 18 -1.43 2.40 32.30
N ALA A 19 -0.42 2.98 31.63
CA ALA A 19 -0.48 3.25 30.20
C ALA A 19 -0.89 1.94 29.53
N GLN A 20 -2.17 1.75 29.26
CA GLN A 20 -2.69 0.54 28.65
C GLN A 20 -2.08 0.51 27.25
N LYS A 21 -1.06 -0.34 27.07
CA LYS A 21 -0.50 -0.60 25.75
C LYS A 21 -1.64 -1.07 24.87
N LYS A 22 -2.06 -0.21 23.94
CA LYS A 22 -3.13 -0.52 23.02
C LYS A 22 -2.64 -1.61 22.09
N GLU A 23 -3.31 -2.76 22.12
CA GLU A 23 -3.09 -3.84 21.18
C GLU A 23 -3.87 -3.55 19.90
N MET A 24 -3.21 -3.71 18.75
CA MET A 24 -3.83 -3.58 17.44
C MET A 24 -3.53 -4.81 16.60
N SER A 25 -4.48 -5.17 15.75
CA SER A 25 -4.44 -6.39 14.95
C SER A 25 -4.93 -6.10 13.53
N TYR A 26 -4.18 -6.57 12.54
CA TYR A 26 -4.48 -6.42 11.12
C TYR A 26 -4.31 -7.75 10.40
N TYR A 27 -5.33 -8.14 9.65
CA TYR A 27 -5.31 -9.37 8.87
C TYR A 27 -4.74 -9.12 7.46
N PHE A 28 -3.85 -9.97 6.98
CA PHE A 28 -3.31 -9.93 5.62
C PHE A 28 -3.50 -11.29 4.96
N ASN A 29 -4.00 -11.27 3.72
CA ASN A 29 -4.17 -12.48 2.92
C ASN A 29 -3.43 -12.44 1.57
N GLN A 30 -2.66 -11.38 1.33
CA GLN A 30 -1.87 -11.24 0.12
C GLN A 30 -0.58 -10.45 0.40
N VAL A 31 0.52 -10.95 -0.14
CA VAL A 31 1.83 -10.27 -0.18
C VAL A 31 2.18 -9.95 -1.62
N ILE A 32 2.59 -8.71 -1.90
CA ILE A 32 3.02 -8.28 -3.23
C ILE A 32 4.38 -7.62 -3.10
N LYS A 33 5.41 -8.18 -3.73
CA LYS A 33 6.72 -7.55 -3.85
C LYS A 33 6.88 -6.95 -5.23
N ASN A 34 7.35 -5.71 -5.27
CA ASN A 34 7.67 -5.01 -6.51
C ASN A 34 8.98 -4.23 -6.38
N ASN A 35 9.64 -3.97 -7.50
CA ASN A 35 10.61 -2.88 -7.62
C ASN A 35 9.87 -1.61 -8.07
N TYR A 36 10.26 -0.48 -7.52
CA TYR A 36 9.71 0.84 -7.85
C TYR A 36 10.84 1.83 -8.11
N LYS A 37 10.73 2.54 -9.24
CA LYS A 37 11.60 3.68 -9.54
C LYS A 37 10.75 4.92 -9.77
N ASP A 38 11.14 6.01 -9.14
CA ASP A 38 10.58 7.34 -9.37
C ASP A 38 11.68 8.25 -9.89
N TYR A 39 11.56 8.67 -11.15
CA TYR A 39 12.58 9.48 -11.80
C TYR A 39 12.56 10.94 -11.32
N GLY A 40 11.43 11.41 -10.81
CA GLY A 40 11.27 12.78 -10.32
C GLY A 40 12.01 13.01 -9.00
N ILE A 41 11.88 12.08 -8.06
CA ILE A 41 12.59 12.15 -6.76
C ILE A 41 13.85 11.27 -6.70
N LYS A 42 14.25 10.67 -7.82
CA LYS A 42 15.40 9.74 -7.93
C LYS A 42 15.33 8.58 -6.93
N PHE A 43 14.12 8.10 -6.64
CA PHE A 43 13.94 6.92 -5.81
C PHE A 43 14.13 5.66 -6.65
N ASN A 44 14.86 4.68 -6.12
CA ASN A 44 14.98 3.35 -6.70
C ASN A 44 15.05 2.35 -5.56
N GLY A 45 14.03 1.52 -5.42
CA GLY A 45 13.93 0.59 -4.32
C GLY A 45 12.95 -0.53 -4.58
N SER A 46 12.76 -1.39 -3.58
CA SER A 46 11.70 -2.38 -3.58
C SER A 46 10.68 -2.04 -2.51
N THR A 47 9.43 -2.41 -2.74
CA THR A 47 8.41 -2.39 -1.69
C THR A 47 7.72 -3.74 -1.60
N ILE A 48 7.31 -4.08 -0.39
CA ILE A 48 6.57 -5.29 -0.06
C ILE A 48 5.27 -4.81 0.58
N ASN A 49 4.16 -5.14 -0.06
CA ASN A 49 2.83 -4.70 0.31
C ASN A 49 2.06 -5.89 0.88
N PHE A 50 1.51 -5.74 2.08
CA PHE A 50 0.66 -6.74 2.71
C PHE A 50 -0.76 -6.18 2.77
N ARG A 51 -1.69 -6.91 2.15
CA ARG A 51 -3.05 -6.44 1.89
C ARG A 51 -4.08 -7.45 2.36
N ASN A 52 -5.26 -6.94 2.67
CA ASN A 52 -6.48 -7.73 2.73
C ASN A 52 -7.27 -7.48 1.44
N GLN A 53 -7.45 -8.50 0.62
CA GLN A 53 -8.16 -8.37 -0.66
C GLN A 53 -9.65 -7.98 -0.48
N LYS A 54 -10.25 -8.32 0.66
CA LYS A 54 -11.65 -7.99 1.00
C LYS A 54 -11.77 -6.61 1.66
N ASP A 55 -10.79 -6.21 2.45
CA ASP A 55 -10.75 -4.91 3.13
C ASP A 55 -9.59 -4.03 2.63
N SER A 56 -9.92 -3.04 1.80
CA SER A 56 -8.94 -2.09 1.26
C SER A 56 -8.73 -0.86 2.14
N THR A 57 -9.24 -0.85 3.38
CA THR A 57 -9.13 0.31 4.27
C THR A 57 -7.79 0.42 4.95
N TYR A 58 -6.95 -0.62 4.88
CA TYR A 58 -5.59 -0.57 5.38
C TYR A 58 -4.58 -1.29 4.47
N LEU A 59 -3.31 -0.93 4.64
CA LEU A 59 -2.17 -1.51 3.94
C LEU A 59 -0.95 -1.44 4.86
N LEU A 60 -0.23 -2.55 5.00
CA LEU A 60 1.15 -2.52 5.50
C LEU A 60 2.10 -2.49 4.31
N GLN A 61 3.08 -1.59 4.33
CA GLN A 61 4.13 -1.50 3.32
C GLN A 61 5.49 -1.50 4.00
N ILE A 62 6.37 -2.40 3.57
CA ILE A 62 7.81 -2.33 3.84
C ILE A 62 8.48 -1.73 2.60
N SER A 63 9.19 -0.63 2.75
CA SER A 63 9.94 0.04 1.69
C SER A 63 11.43 -0.14 1.93
N ILE A 64 12.18 -0.54 0.90
CA ILE A 64 13.61 -0.84 0.97
C ILE A 64 14.31 -0.03 -0.12
N ASN A 65 15.18 0.90 0.29
CA ASN A 65 15.99 1.73 -0.61
C ASN A 65 17.45 1.72 -0.14
N GLY A 66 18.28 0.89 -0.78
CA GLY A 66 19.63 0.60 -0.32
C GLY A 66 19.60 0.00 1.10
N SER A 67 20.35 0.62 2.02
CA SER A 67 20.36 0.23 3.44
C SER A 67 19.17 0.77 4.24
N LYS A 68 18.38 1.70 3.69
CA LYS A 68 17.23 2.30 4.39
C LYS A 68 16.00 1.42 4.23
N LYS A 69 15.39 1.06 5.36
CA LYS A 69 14.16 0.27 5.44
C LYS A 69 13.13 0.99 6.30
N GLU A 70 11.90 1.01 5.84
CA GLU A 70 10.76 1.61 6.54
C GLU A 70 9.59 0.64 6.47
N ALA A 71 8.87 0.47 7.57
CA ALA A 71 7.59 -0.25 7.58
C ALA A 71 6.48 0.65 8.10
N THR A 72 5.37 0.70 7.37
CA THR A 72 4.26 1.59 7.69
C THR A 72 2.92 0.90 7.44
N ILE A 73 2.03 0.90 8.44
CA ILE A 73 0.60 0.63 8.27
C ILE A 73 -0.12 1.95 8.04
N SER A 74 -0.83 2.05 6.92
CA SER A 74 -1.78 3.12 6.65
C SER A 74 -3.19 2.59 6.85
N ASP A 75 -3.91 3.09 7.86
CA ASP A 75 -5.33 2.78 8.11
C ASP A 75 -6.19 3.99 7.73
N LEU A 76 -6.72 3.94 6.52
CA LEU A 76 -7.49 5.01 5.89
C LEU A 76 -8.84 5.23 6.58
N LYS A 77 -9.45 4.14 7.08
CA LYS A 77 -10.77 4.20 7.75
C LYS A 77 -10.67 4.93 9.08
N ASN A 78 -9.66 4.63 9.87
CA ASN A 78 -9.45 5.25 11.19
C ASN A 78 -8.57 6.51 11.13
N ARG A 79 -8.04 6.82 9.95
CA ARG A 79 -7.12 7.93 9.69
C ARG A 79 -5.84 7.86 10.53
N LEU A 80 -5.25 6.66 10.61
CA LEU A 80 -4.09 6.34 11.44
C LEU A 80 -2.91 5.89 10.59
N LEU A 81 -1.72 6.35 10.95
CA LEU A 81 -0.47 5.84 10.39
C LEU A 81 0.34 5.20 11.51
N ILE A 82 0.84 3.99 11.32
CA ILE A 82 1.67 3.30 12.31
C ILE A 82 3.01 3.03 11.64
N LYS A 83 4.09 3.56 12.20
CA LYS A 83 5.45 3.31 11.70
C LYS A 83 6.16 2.30 12.60
N PHE A 84 7.01 1.48 12.01
CA PHE A 84 7.84 0.51 12.70
C PHE A 84 9.29 0.67 12.28
N ASP A 85 10.20 0.33 13.19
CA ASP A 85 11.61 0.18 12.86
C ASP A 85 11.82 -1.19 12.18
N VAL A 86 12.70 -1.23 11.18
CA VAL A 86 13.00 -2.42 10.37
C VAL A 86 14.50 -2.66 10.34
N ASP A 87 14.95 -3.71 11.03
CA ASP A 87 16.36 -4.11 11.16
C ASP A 87 16.65 -5.46 10.49
N PHE A 88 15.70 -6.04 9.77
CA PHE A 88 15.83 -7.33 9.09
C PHE A 88 15.65 -7.22 7.57
N ASP A 89 16.14 -8.22 6.83
CA ASP A 89 15.77 -8.44 5.43
C ASP A 89 14.55 -9.35 5.38
N TYR A 90 13.47 -8.89 4.73
CA TYR A 90 12.26 -9.68 4.59
C TYR A 90 12.51 -10.95 3.76
N LYS A 91 12.17 -12.10 4.33
CA LYS A 91 12.22 -13.41 3.67
C LYS A 91 10.84 -14.05 3.60
N ASN A 92 10.02 -13.91 4.63
CA ASN A 92 8.67 -14.49 4.68
C ASN A 92 7.73 -13.69 5.59
N ILE A 93 6.43 -13.99 5.53
CA ILE A 93 5.39 -13.25 6.26
C ILE A 93 5.59 -13.23 7.78
N SER A 94 6.17 -14.28 8.36
CA SER A 94 6.40 -14.35 9.81
C SER A 94 7.47 -13.36 10.30
N ASP A 95 8.32 -12.85 9.39
CA ASP A 95 9.28 -11.79 9.72
C ASP A 95 8.59 -10.49 10.17
N LEU A 96 7.30 -10.31 9.90
CA LEU A 96 6.53 -9.17 10.43
C LEU A 96 6.56 -9.12 11.96
N HIS A 97 6.71 -10.26 12.66
CA HIS A 97 6.87 -10.27 14.13
C HIS A 97 8.19 -9.65 14.62
N LYS A 98 9.16 -9.42 13.74
CA LYS A 98 10.42 -8.73 14.06
C LYS A 98 10.28 -7.21 14.00
N LEU A 99 9.18 -6.68 13.45
CA LEU A 99 8.90 -5.24 13.47
C LEU A 99 8.85 -4.75 14.92
N SER A 100 9.58 -3.67 15.19
CA SER A 100 9.71 -3.13 16.54
C SER A 100 9.36 -1.64 16.58
N ASN A 101 9.30 -1.08 17.80
CA ASN A 101 9.09 0.36 18.02
C ASN A 101 7.88 0.92 17.26
N SER A 102 6.71 0.34 17.46
CA SER A 102 5.52 0.75 16.73
C SER A 102 5.01 2.12 17.23
N LYS A 103 5.05 3.12 16.36
CA LYS A 103 4.69 4.51 16.65
C LYS A 103 3.40 4.88 15.95
N LEU A 104 2.38 5.22 16.73
CA LEU A 104 1.07 5.64 16.21
C LEU A 104 1.03 7.15 15.96
N TYR A 105 0.64 7.52 14.75
CA TYR A 105 0.31 8.88 14.35
C TYR A 105 -1.19 8.96 14.07
N THR A 106 -1.90 9.83 14.81
CA THR A 106 -3.35 10.03 14.66
C THR A 106 -3.65 11.24 13.79
N LYS A 107 -4.90 11.32 13.29
CA LYS A 107 -5.41 12.44 12.47
C LYS A 107 -4.58 12.68 11.20
N VAL A 108 -4.01 11.63 10.64
CA VAL A 108 -3.20 11.74 9.42
C VAL A 108 -4.11 12.18 8.27
N GLY A 109 -3.75 13.30 7.65
CA GLY A 109 -4.43 13.81 6.48
C GLY A 109 -4.07 12.97 5.26
N TYR A 110 -4.97 12.07 4.86
CA TYR A 110 -4.86 11.44 3.54
C TYR A 110 -5.36 12.42 2.49
N GLY A 111 -4.49 12.78 1.54
CA GLY A 111 -4.90 13.54 0.38
C GLY A 111 -6.01 12.79 -0.33
N LYS A 112 -7.17 13.42 -0.53
CA LYS A 112 -8.22 12.83 -1.37
C LYS A 112 -7.69 12.79 -2.80
N ILE A 113 -7.68 11.61 -3.41
CA ILE A 113 -7.45 11.49 -4.85
C ILE A 113 -8.55 12.32 -5.53
N LYS A 114 -8.15 13.31 -6.32
CA LYS A 114 -9.07 14.20 -6.99
C LYS A 114 -9.75 13.46 -8.14
N HIS A 115 -10.98 13.00 -7.92
CA HIS A 115 -11.81 12.43 -8.98
C HIS A 115 -12.44 13.55 -9.82
N PHE A 116 -12.33 13.48 -11.14
CA PHE A 116 -13.00 14.42 -12.04
C PHE A 116 -14.30 13.79 -12.56
N LYS A 117 -15.44 14.49 -12.41
CA LYS A 117 -16.79 13.94 -12.70
C LYS A 117 -17.03 13.53 -14.16
N ASN A 118 -16.19 13.98 -15.09
CA ASN A 118 -16.39 13.79 -16.54
C ASN A 118 -15.12 13.26 -17.22
N THR A 119 -14.33 12.43 -16.52
CA THR A 119 -13.14 11.85 -17.16
C THR A 119 -13.53 11.04 -18.40
N ARG A 120 -12.68 11.16 -19.43
CA ARG A 120 -12.70 10.29 -20.60
C ARG A 120 -11.43 9.47 -20.56
N GLU A 121 -11.54 8.19 -20.87
CA GLU A 121 -10.38 7.34 -21.08
C GLU A 121 -10.28 6.97 -22.55
N GLU A 122 -9.05 6.97 -23.04
CA GLU A 122 -8.66 6.45 -24.34
C GLU A 122 -7.68 5.30 -24.09
N PHE A 123 -7.78 4.27 -24.92
CA PHE A 123 -7.10 3.01 -24.71
C PHE A 123 -6.63 2.45 -26.05
N GLU A 124 -5.40 1.96 -26.06
CA GLU A 124 -4.80 1.24 -27.17
C GLU A 124 -4.08 0.00 -26.62
N PHE A 125 -3.99 -1.07 -27.41
CA PHE A 125 -3.17 -2.22 -27.04
C PHE A 125 -2.48 -2.85 -28.24
N VAL A 126 -1.36 -3.49 -27.96
CA VAL A 126 -0.60 -4.30 -28.91
C VAL A 126 -0.23 -5.62 -28.27
N ASN A 127 -0.29 -6.69 -29.06
CA ASN A 127 0.34 -7.96 -28.71
C ASN A 127 1.74 -7.94 -29.31
N ASP A 128 2.74 -7.69 -28.47
CA ASP A 128 4.14 -7.69 -28.88
C ASP A 128 4.61 -9.13 -29.04
N THR A 129 4.80 -9.54 -30.30
CA THR A 129 5.24 -10.88 -30.67
C THR A 129 6.71 -11.15 -30.36
N VAL A 130 7.53 -10.11 -30.15
CA VAL A 130 8.95 -10.26 -29.82
C VAL A 130 9.11 -10.57 -28.33
N THR A 131 8.39 -9.84 -27.47
CA THR A 131 8.46 -10.06 -26.02
C THR A 131 7.39 -11.03 -25.50
N ASN A 132 6.46 -11.45 -26.38
CA ASN A 132 5.27 -12.23 -26.03
C ASN A 132 4.45 -11.58 -24.90
N LYS A 133 4.28 -10.26 -24.98
CA LYS A 133 3.55 -9.46 -23.99
C LYS A 133 2.37 -8.74 -24.62
N LYS A 134 1.28 -8.66 -23.87
CA LYS A 134 0.18 -7.74 -24.17
C LYS A 134 0.47 -6.41 -23.49
N ILE A 135 0.66 -5.37 -24.29
CA ILE A 135 0.97 -4.02 -23.81
C ILE A 135 -0.26 -3.16 -24.00
N ILE A 136 -0.73 -2.55 -22.92
CA ILE A 136 -1.95 -1.75 -22.85
C ILE A 136 -1.57 -0.32 -22.49
N HIS A 137 -1.87 0.64 -23.36
CA HIS A 137 -1.74 2.07 -23.10
C HIS A 137 -3.11 2.63 -22.70
N LEU A 138 -3.17 3.28 -21.54
CA LEU A 138 -4.39 3.90 -21.03
C LEU A 138 -4.12 5.37 -20.72
N THR A 139 -4.84 6.25 -21.40
CA THR A 139 -4.79 7.70 -21.19
C THR A 139 -6.11 8.18 -20.62
N GLN A 140 -6.06 8.83 -19.46
CA GLN A 140 -7.23 9.44 -18.84
C GLN A 140 -7.16 10.96 -18.95
N PHE A 141 -8.22 11.57 -19.46
CA PHE A 141 -8.38 13.00 -19.58
C PHE A 141 -9.30 13.57 -18.49
N LYS A 142 -9.03 14.81 -18.09
CA LYS A 142 -9.81 15.56 -17.09
C LYS A 142 -11.30 15.70 -17.44
N ASN A 143 -11.62 15.77 -18.73
CA ASN A 143 -12.96 16.00 -19.26
C ASN A 143 -13.16 15.29 -20.62
N LYS A 144 -14.41 15.24 -21.09
CA LYS A 144 -14.77 14.67 -22.40
C LYS A 144 -14.12 15.35 -23.60
N THR A 145 -13.72 16.62 -23.47
CA THR A 145 -13.05 17.39 -24.53
C THR A 145 -11.54 17.14 -24.60
N SER A 146 -11.04 16.15 -23.84
CA SER A 146 -9.65 15.71 -23.86
C SER A 146 -8.62 16.82 -23.62
N LYS A 147 -8.99 17.90 -22.89
CA LYS A 147 -8.13 19.10 -22.77
C LYS A 147 -6.83 18.88 -22.00
N LYS A 148 -6.81 17.94 -21.07
CA LYS A 148 -5.66 17.69 -20.20
C LYS A 148 -5.63 16.23 -19.77
N ILE A 149 -4.50 15.58 -20.01
CA ILE A 149 -4.18 14.26 -19.46
C ILE A 149 -4.00 14.40 -17.94
N VAL A 150 -4.68 13.54 -17.19
CA VAL A 150 -4.58 13.47 -15.72
C VAL A 150 -3.90 12.21 -15.25
N ASN A 151 -3.99 11.12 -16.03
CA ASN A 151 -3.26 9.87 -15.81
C ASN A 151 -2.89 9.28 -17.17
N GLU A 152 -1.70 8.73 -17.28
CA GLU A 152 -1.24 8.03 -18.48
C GLU A 152 -0.35 6.87 -18.06
N HIS A 153 -0.68 5.66 -18.53
CA HIS A 153 -0.01 4.44 -18.12
C HIS A 153 0.20 3.47 -19.27
N TYR A 154 1.34 2.78 -19.26
CA TYR A 154 1.49 1.52 -19.98
C TYR A 154 1.48 0.36 -18.98
N TYR A 155 0.73 -0.67 -19.31
CA TYR A 155 0.62 -1.90 -18.54
C TYR A 155 1.10 -3.07 -19.38
N PHE A 156 2.04 -3.84 -18.85
CA PHE A 156 2.65 -4.97 -19.55
C PHE A 156 2.15 -6.25 -18.90
N PHE A 157 1.47 -7.08 -19.69
CA PHE A 157 0.98 -8.38 -19.26
C PHE A 157 1.77 -9.48 -19.98
N GLY A 158 2.21 -10.48 -19.23
CA GLY A 158 2.99 -11.60 -19.75
C GLY A 158 2.71 -12.88 -18.97
N LYS A 159 3.22 -14.00 -19.49
CA LYS A 159 3.02 -15.33 -18.90
C LYS A 159 3.94 -15.51 -17.70
N ASN A 160 3.39 -15.30 -16.50
CA ASN A 160 4.16 -15.45 -15.27
C ASN A 160 3.29 -16.00 -14.13
N GLN A 161 3.55 -17.24 -13.73
CA GLN A 161 2.79 -17.93 -12.69
C GLN A 161 2.98 -17.35 -11.29
N ASN A 162 4.14 -16.70 -11.03
CA ASN A 162 4.43 -16.06 -9.75
C ASN A 162 3.61 -14.77 -9.53
N LEU A 163 2.86 -14.32 -10.53
CA LEU A 163 2.11 -13.05 -10.52
C LEU A 163 0.60 -13.27 -10.56
N THR A 164 0.14 -14.46 -10.22
CA THR A 164 -1.28 -14.81 -10.28
C THR A 164 -2.09 -13.92 -9.35
N ASN A 165 -3.00 -13.12 -9.92
CA ASN A 165 -3.92 -12.26 -9.18
C ASN A 165 -5.37 -12.51 -9.61
N THR A 166 -6.08 -13.29 -8.80
CA THR A 166 -7.46 -13.71 -9.06
C THR A 166 -8.51 -12.69 -8.59
N SER A 167 -8.08 -11.54 -8.03
CA SER A 167 -9.00 -10.55 -7.49
C SER A 167 -9.90 -9.96 -8.58
N LYS A 168 -11.22 -9.93 -8.33
CA LYS A 168 -12.21 -9.23 -9.16
C LYS A 168 -11.99 -7.71 -9.21
N LYS A 169 -11.21 -7.16 -8.28
CA LYS A 169 -10.81 -5.74 -8.25
C LYS A 169 -9.47 -5.50 -8.96
N SER A 170 -8.88 -6.51 -9.59
CA SER A 170 -7.60 -6.38 -10.29
C SER A 170 -7.72 -5.51 -11.54
N LEU A 171 -6.59 -4.92 -11.95
CA LEU A 171 -6.50 -4.16 -13.20
C LEU A 171 -6.86 -5.04 -14.42
N LYS A 172 -6.43 -6.30 -14.43
CA LYS A 172 -6.78 -7.28 -15.48
C LYS A 172 -8.30 -7.37 -15.66
N HIS A 173 -9.05 -7.52 -14.56
CA HIS A 173 -10.50 -7.60 -14.59
C HIS A 173 -11.17 -6.29 -15.04
N TYR A 174 -10.65 -5.14 -14.57
CA TYR A 174 -11.12 -3.83 -15.01
C TYR A 174 -10.97 -3.65 -16.53
N LEU A 175 -9.79 -3.95 -17.07
CA LEU A 175 -9.49 -3.80 -18.49
C LEU A 175 -10.30 -4.79 -19.35
N ALA A 176 -10.44 -6.03 -18.89
CA ALA A 176 -11.27 -7.04 -19.55
C ALA A 176 -12.74 -6.60 -19.64
N ASN A 177 -13.32 -6.12 -18.54
CA ASN A 177 -14.74 -5.76 -18.52
C ASN A 177 -15.04 -4.44 -19.23
N LYS A 178 -14.19 -3.42 -19.08
CA LYS A 178 -14.46 -2.08 -19.62
C LYS A 178 -14.14 -1.99 -21.11
N TYR A 179 -13.09 -2.68 -21.56
CA TYR A 179 -12.56 -2.58 -22.92
C TYR A 179 -12.68 -3.89 -23.71
N ASN A 180 -13.33 -4.92 -23.16
CA ASN A 180 -13.50 -6.24 -23.78
C ASN A 180 -12.18 -6.90 -24.20
N ILE A 181 -11.11 -6.66 -23.44
CA ILE A 181 -9.80 -7.27 -23.72
C ILE A 181 -9.83 -8.73 -23.26
N ILE A 182 -9.52 -9.62 -24.19
CA ILE A 182 -9.35 -11.04 -23.89
C ILE A 182 -7.95 -11.25 -23.34
N PHE A 183 -7.86 -11.83 -22.15
CA PHE A 183 -6.60 -12.25 -21.56
C PHE A 183 -6.55 -13.78 -21.46
N GLU A 184 -5.39 -14.36 -21.71
CA GLU A 184 -5.14 -15.75 -21.35
C GLU A 184 -5.10 -15.90 -19.82
N ASN A 185 -5.34 -17.12 -19.32
CA ASN A 185 -5.43 -17.36 -17.87
C ASN A 185 -4.11 -17.05 -17.15
N ASP A 186 -2.99 -17.32 -17.81
CA ASP A 186 -1.62 -17.12 -17.31
C ASP A 186 -1.02 -15.74 -17.65
N GLU A 187 -1.71 -14.88 -18.41
CA GLU A 187 -1.30 -13.49 -18.65
C GLU A 187 -1.53 -12.62 -17.40
N ASN A 188 -0.45 -12.28 -16.70
CA ASN A 188 -0.49 -11.50 -15.47
C ASN A 188 0.23 -10.16 -15.63
N LEU A 189 -0.14 -9.16 -14.82
CA LEU A 189 0.47 -7.83 -14.85
C LEU A 189 1.90 -7.91 -14.31
N GLU A 190 2.88 -7.57 -15.14
CA GLU A 190 4.31 -7.62 -14.80
C GLU A 190 4.87 -6.23 -14.51
N LYS A 191 4.49 -5.24 -15.32
CA LYS A 191 5.09 -3.91 -15.28
C LYS A 191 4.06 -2.82 -15.50
N ILE A 192 4.25 -1.71 -14.80
CA ILE A 192 3.50 -0.47 -14.98
C ILE A 192 4.51 0.65 -15.26
N LEU A 193 4.32 1.40 -16.35
CA LEU A 193 5.01 2.66 -16.59
C LEU A 193 4.00 3.80 -16.41
N HIS A 194 4.33 4.76 -15.57
CA HIS A 194 3.53 5.98 -15.38
C HIS A 194 4.14 7.11 -16.18
N LEU A 195 3.37 7.72 -17.07
CA LEU A 195 3.82 8.84 -17.87
C LEU A 195 3.34 10.17 -17.30
N LYS A 196 4.19 11.19 -17.47
CA LYS A 196 3.87 12.58 -17.22
C LYS A 196 4.47 13.41 -18.35
N ASP A 197 3.62 14.16 -19.03
CA ASP A 197 4.02 15.00 -20.18
C ASP A 197 4.76 14.19 -21.26
N GLY A 198 4.26 12.97 -21.56
CA GLY A 198 4.82 12.06 -22.56
C GLY A 198 6.13 11.37 -22.16
N LYS A 199 6.63 11.59 -20.93
CA LYS A 199 7.87 10.98 -20.43
C LYS A 199 7.57 10.03 -19.28
N ILE A 200 8.35 8.95 -19.17
CA ILE A 200 8.26 8.02 -18.04
C ILE A 200 8.64 8.78 -16.76
N SER A 201 7.69 8.85 -15.83
CA SER A 201 7.82 9.53 -14.53
C SER A 201 8.13 8.54 -13.42
N SER A 202 7.57 7.32 -13.50
CA SER A 202 7.90 6.21 -12.62
C SER A 202 7.65 4.86 -13.29
N GLU A 203 8.28 3.83 -12.76
CA GLU A 203 8.05 2.44 -13.17
C GLU A 203 7.87 1.53 -11.95
N THR A 204 6.96 0.57 -12.08
CA THR A 204 6.74 -0.51 -11.11
C THR A 204 6.91 -1.83 -11.83
N GLU A 205 7.76 -2.71 -11.31
CA GLU A 205 7.92 -4.09 -11.77
C GLU A 205 7.50 -5.05 -10.65
N ILE A 206 6.49 -5.87 -10.91
CA ILE A 206 5.95 -6.81 -9.93
C ILE A 206 6.79 -8.09 -9.98
N LEU A 207 7.36 -8.47 -8.84
CA LEU A 207 8.26 -9.61 -8.73
C LEU A 207 7.51 -10.89 -8.37
N TYR A 208 6.62 -10.81 -7.39
CA TYR A 208 5.74 -11.91 -7.02
C TYR A 208 4.46 -11.40 -6.35
N ILE A 209 3.43 -12.25 -6.40
CA ILE A 209 2.19 -12.16 -5.64
C ILE A 209 2.00 -13.50 -4.93
N GLU A 210 1.93 -13.46 -3.61
CA GLU A 210 1.79 -14.64 -2.76
C GLU A 210 0.48 -14.54 -1.97
N GLU A 211 -0.31 -15.61 -1.95
CA GLU A 211 -1.45 -15.75 -1.05
C GLU A 211 -0.95 -16.15 0.34
N THR A 212 -1.55 -15.56 1.37
CA THR A 212 -1.18 -15.85 2.76
C THR A 212 -2.42 -15.83 3.65
N ASP A 213 -2.25 -16.19 4.91
CA ASP A 213 -3.29 -16.15 5.94
C ASP A 213 -2.63 -15.74 7.26
N PHE A 214 -2.49 -14.43 7.47
CA PHE A 214 -1.66 -13.90 8.55
C PHE A 214 -2.37 -12.81 9.34
N ASN A 215 -2.50 -13.01 10.66
CA ASN A 215 -3.02 -11.99 11.56
C ASN A 215 -1.87 -11.30 12.31
N PHE A 216 -1.54 -10.09 11.90
CA PHE A 216 -0.45 -9.31 12.49
C PHE A 216 -0.95 -8.54 13.71
N THR A 217 -0.47 -8.93 14.89
CA THR A 217 -0.87 -8.31 16.16
C THR A 217 0.34 -7.72 16.87
N PHE A 218 0.23 -6.48 17.35
CA PHE A 218 1.31 -5.76 18.00
C PHE A 218 0.78 -4.78 19.05
N LYS A 219 1.67 -4.39 19.96
CA LYS A 219 1.42 -3.37 20.98
C LYS A 219 1.96 -2.03 20.50
N ILE A 220 1.13 -0.99 20.62
CA ILE A 220 1.50 0.39 20.29
C ILE A 220 2.07 1.07 21.52
N ASP A 221 3.25 1.65 21.35
CA ASP A 221 3.76 2.66 22.24
C ASP A 221 3.28 4.01 21.66
N GLU A 222 2.30 4.66 22.29
CA GLU A 222 1.70 5.89 21.77
C GLU A 222 2.76 7.00 21.64
N VAL A 223 2.98 7.49 20.41
CA VAL A 223 3.73 8.72 20.17
C VAL A 223 2.73 9.84 19.94
N PHE A 224 2.38 10.55 21.01
CA PHE A 224 1.60 11.78 20.90
C PHE A 224 2.27 12.76 19.94
N PRO A 225 1.63 13.24 18.86
CA PRO A 225 1.82 14.63 18.51
C PRO A 225 1.05 15.44 19.55
N LYS A 226 1.77 16.16 20.43
CA LYS A 226 1.17 17.25 21.20
C LYS A 226 0.49 18.17 20.19
N HIS A 227 -0.80 18.40 20.37
CA HIS A 227 -1.48 19.54 19.80
C HIS A 227 -0.67 20.80 20.12
N THR A 228 -0.02 21.40 19.13
CA THR A 228 0.08 22.86 19.12
C THR A 228 -1.26 23.33 18.58
N ASN A 229 -2.07 23.91 19.46
CA ASN A 229 -3.34 24.50 19.08
C ASN A 229 -3.11 25.59 18.03
N ASN A 230 -3.89 25.50 16.95
CA ASN A 230 -4.22 26.50 15.92
C ASN A 230 -3.08 27.09 15.09
#